data_AF-A0A956E7Y0-F1
#
_entry.id   AF-A0A956E7Y0-F1
#
_cell.length_a   1.000
_cell.length_b   1.000
_cell.length_c   1.000
_cell.angle_alpha   90.00
_cell.angle_beta   90.00
_cell.angle_gamma   90.00
#
_symmetry.space_group_name_H-M   'P 1'
#
loop_
_entity.id
_entity.type
_entity.pdbx_description
1 polymer ?
#
loop_
_entity_poly.entity_id
_entity_poly.type
_entity_poly.pdbx_seq_one_letter_code
_entity_poly.pdbx_strand_id
1 'polypeptide(L)' 'MQSGIGHQNSQWRCRKCGTLLGVATGDEVEVRYKTAVYRVRGELATDCRKCGTANRLDTRSAHPRHERRCA' A
#
# COMPACT_ATOMS: atom_id res chain seq x y z
N MET A 1 27.63 4.07 13.05
CA MET A 1 26.92 4.18 11.76
C MET A 1 25.53 3.57 11.95
N GLN A 2 24.49 4.39 12.13
CA GLN A 2 23.12 3.91 12.34
C GLN A 2 22.49 3.59 10.99
N SER A 3 22.49 2.32 10.60
CA SER A 3 21.69 1.84 9.47
C SER A 3 20.23 1.70 9.94
N GLY A 4 19.51 2.82 9.97
CA GLY A 4 18.06 2.79 10.09
C GLY A 4 17.48 2.25 8.80
N ILE A 5 17.06 0.98 8.79
CA ILE A 5 16.21 0.43 7.72
C ILE A 5 14.89 1.19 7.81
N GLY A 6 14.81 2.33 7.13
CA GLY A 6 13.57 3.08 7.01
C GLY A 6 12.58 2.23 6.23
N HIS A 7 11.62 1.63 6.93
CA HIS A 7 10.43 1.08 6.29
C HIS A 7 9.79 2.22 5.49
N GLN A 8 9.96 2.21 4.17
CA GLN A 8 9.39 3.21 3.27
C GLN A 8 7.88 3.01 3.26
N ASN A 9 7.19 3.65 4.20
CA ASN A 9 5.73 3.66 4.26
C ASN A 9 5.18 4.32 2.98
N SER A 10 4.73 3.51 2.04
CA SER A 10 4.24 3.97 0.75
C SER A 10 2.73 4.22 0.82
N GLN A 11 2.31 5.44 0.54
CA GLN A 11 0.89 5.81 0.64
C GLN A 11 0.10 5.21 -0.53
N TRP A 12 -0.91 4.39 -0.24
CA TRP A 12 -1.86 3.93 -1.24
C TRP A 12 -3.00 4.93 -1.36
N ARG A 13 -3.08 5.60 -2.50
CA ARG A 13 -4.04 6.68 -2.77
C ARG A 13 -5.01 6.28 -3.88
N CYS A 14 -6.21 6.87 -3.84
CA CYS A 14 -7.18 6.72 -4.90
C CYS A 14 -6.62 7.28 -6.22
N ARG A 15 -6.69 6.47 -7.28
CA ARG A 15 -6.19 6.83 -8.62
C ARG A 15 -6.90 8.02 -9.27
N LYS A 16 -8.12 8.36 -8.81
CA LYS A 16 -8.95 9.44 -9.39
C LYS A 16 -8.82 10.75 -8.62
N CYS A 17 -8.99 10.71 -7.30
CA CYS A 17 -9.08 11.93 -6.48
C CYS A 17 -7.94 12.11 -5.46
N GLY A 18 -6.97 11.18 -5.42
CA GLY A 18 -5.80 11.26 -4.54
C GLY A 18 -6.07 11.02 -3.06
N THR A 19 -7.31 10.74 -2.65
CA THR A 19 -7.66 10.42 -1.26
C THR A 19 -6.85 9.23 -0.76
N LEU A 20 -6.29 9.34 0.44
CA LEU A 20 -5.56 8.26 1.10
C LEU A 20 -6.50 7.09 1.42
N LEU A 21 -6.17 5.92 0.89
CA LEU A 21 -6.90 4.68 1.13
C LEU A 21 -6.23 3.88 2.24
N GLY A 22 -4.90 3.75 2.20
CA GLY A 22 -4.11 3.05 3.21
C GLY A 22 -2.62 3.38 3.13
N VAL A 23 -1.84 2.74 3.99
CA VAL A 23 -0.37 2.87 4.03
C VAL A 23 0.24 1.50 3.86
N ALA A 24 1.03 1.31 2.82
CA ALA A 24 1.76 0.08 2.58
C ALA A 24 3.08 0.09 3.36
N THR A 25 3.37 -1.00 4.07
CA THR A 25 4.59 -1.22 4.83
C THR A 25 5.09 -2.63 4.54
N GLY A 26 6.16 -2.74 3.74
CA GLY A 26 6.65 -4.03 3.25
C GLY A 26 5.58 -4.74 2.43
N ASP A 27 5.23 -5.97 2.82
CA ASP A 27 4.26 -6.82 2.13
C ASP A 27 2.81 -6.65 2.62
N GLU A 28 2.56 -5.64 3.47
CA GLU A 28 1.24 -5.37 4.05
C GLU A 28 0.74 -3.97 3.67
N VAL A 29 -0.58 -3.82 3.65
CA VAL A 29 -1.24 -2.51 3.66
C VAL A 29 -2.09 -2.37 4.91
N GLU A 30 -1.87 -1.29 5.67
CA GLU A 30 -2.73 -0.85 6.74
C GLU A 30 -3.86 0.02 6.17
N VAL A 31 -5.10 -0.39 6.43
CA VAL A 31 -6.32 0.31 6.02
C VAL A 31 -7.20 0.53 7.24
N ARG A 32 -7.70 1.76 7.39
CA ARG A 32 -8.59 2.14 8.50
C ARG A 32 -10.02 2.27 8.00
N TYR A 33 -10.92 1.49 8.58
CA TYR A 33 -12.33 1.52 8.27
C TYR A 33 -13.19 1.49 9.54
N LYS A 34 -14.02 2.52 9.71
CA LYS A 34 -14.74 2.81 10.96
C LYS A 34 -13.77 2.81 12.14
N THR A 35 -14.02 2.00 13.17
CA THR A 35 -13.19 1.85 14.36
C THR A 35 -12.13 0.76 14.23
N ALA A 36 -12.08 0.06 13.09
CA ALA A 36 -11.18 -1.06 12.87
C ALA A 36 -9.96 -0.65 12.03
N VAL A 37 -8.83 -1.28 12.38
CA VAL A 37 -7.59 -1.25 11.60
C VAL A 37 -7.40 -2.65 11.02
N TYR A 38 -7.28 -2.73 9.70
CA TYR A 38 -7.01 -3.97 8.99
C TYR A 38 -5.58 -3.92 8.44
N ARG A 39 -4.86 -5.02 8.59
CA ARG A 39 -3.57 -5.26 7.92
C ARG A 39 -3.75 -6.39 6.94
N VAL A 40 -3.56 -6.09 5.65
CA VAL A 40 -3.88 -7.02 4.56
C VAL A 40 -2.59 -7.39 3.84
N ARG A 41 -2.37 -8.69 3.64
CA ARG A 41 -1.35 -9.26 2.75
C ARG A 41 -2.02 -9.82 1.50
N GLY A 42 -1.53 -9.48 0.31
CA GLY A 42 -2.06 -9.95 -0.97
C GLY A 42 -2.88 -8.89 -1.71
N GLU A 43 -3.97 -9.31 -2.36
CA GLU A 43 -4.84 -8.41 -3.12
C GLU A 43 -5.88 -7.73 -2.19
N LEU A 44 -6.01 -6.42 -2.35
CA LEU A 44 -7.02 -5.60 -1.71
C LEU A 44 -7.74 -4.75 -2.76
N ALA A 45 -9.06 -4.85 -2.79
CA ALA A 45 -9.93 -3.99 -3.58
C ALA A 45 -10.81 -3.14 -2.65
N THR A 46 -10.96 -1.85 -2.95
CA THR A 46 -11.85 -0.96 -2.19
C THR A 46 -12.36 0.19 -3.04
N ASP A 47 -13.59 0.63 -2.75
CA ASP A 47 -14.15 1.84 -3.33
C ASP A 47 -13.67 3.06 -2.55
N CYS A 48 -13.29 4.10 -3.30
CA CYS A 48 -12.88 5.35 -2.69
C CYS A 48 -14.05 5.99 -1.96
N ARG A 49 -13.95 6.12 -0.63
CA ARG A 49 -14.95 6.77 0.24
C ARG A 49 -15.30 8.21 -0.16
N LYS A 50 -14.44 8.89 -0.91
CA LYS A 50 -14.68 10.27 -1.39
C LYS A 50 -15.40 10.34 -2.73
N CYS A 51 -15.07 9.46 -3.68
CA CYS A 51 -15.51 9.60 -5.08
C CYS A 51 -16.11 8.33 -5.71
N GLY A 52 -16.25 7.24 -4.95
CA GLY A 52 -16.82 5.97 -5.40
C GLY A 52 -15.97 5.19 -6.40
N THR A 53 -14.77 5.66 -6.76
CA THR A 53 -13.91 4.95 -7.72
C THR A 53 -13.33 3.70 -7.10
N ALA A 54 -13.45 2.54 -7.77
CA ALA A 54 -12.80 1.30 -7.38
C ALA A 54 -11.27 1.40 -7.51
N ASN A 55 -10.56 0.93 -6.49
CA ASN A 55 -9.09 0.84 -6.49
C ASN A 55 -8.67 -0.58 -6.10
N ARG A 56 -7.57 -1.05 -6.69
CA ARG A 56 -6.95 -2.32 -6.34
C ARG A 56 -5.49 -2.10 -5.98
N LEU A 57 -4.99 -2.89 -5.04
CA LEU A 57 -3.60 -2.99 -4.67
C LEU A 57 -3.25 -4.47 -4.51
N ASP A 58 -2.14 -4.88 -5.10
CA ASP A 58 -1.49 -6.14 -4.76
C ASP A 58 -0.20 -5.84 -3.99
N THR A 59 -0.17 -6.20 -2.71
CA THR A 59 0.98 -5.90 -1.85
C THR A 59 2.23 -6.67 -2.25
N ARG A 60 2.09 -7.78 -2.99
CA ARG A 60 3.24 -8.57 -3.50
C ARG A 60 3.90 -7.90 -4.70
N SER A 61 3.13 -7.13 -5.47
CA SER A 61 3.60 -6.39 -6.65
C SER A 61 4.12 -5.00 -6.30
N ALA A 62 3.84 -4.50 -5.10
CA ALA A 62 4.34 -3.22 -4.60
C ALA A 62 5.82 -3.28 -4.18
N HIS A 63 6.41 -4.47 -4.11
CA HIS A 63 7.85 -4.61 -3.95
C HIS A 63 8.53 -4.14 -5.24
N PRO A 64 9.48 -3.18 -5.21
CA PRO A 64 10.35 -2.99 -6.34
C PRO A 64 10.99 -4.36 -6.59
N ARG A 65 10.79 -4.91 -7.79
CA ARG A 65 11.64 -5.99 -8.28
C ARG A 65 13.05 -5.43 -8.14
N HIS A 66 13.78 -5.86 -7.11
CA HIS A 66 15.22 -5.75 -7.10
C HIS A 66 15.64 -6.55 -8.32
N GLU A 67 15.85 -5.84 -9.43
CA GLU A 67 16.39 -6.36 -10.66
C GLU A 67 17.64 -7.13 -10.26
N ARG A 68 17.61 -8.46 -10.46
CA ARG A 68 18.79 -9.28 -10.35
C ARG A 68 19.73 -8.78 -11.44
N ARG A 69 20.61 -7.84 -11.09
CA ARG A 69 21.77 -7.50 -11.89
C ARG A 69 22.71 -8.69 -11.78
N CYS A 70 22.61 -9.61 -12.75
CA CYS A 70 23.69 -10.55 -13.02
C CYS A 70 24.91 -9.72 -13.44
N ALA A 71 26.01 -9.88 -12.72
CA ALA A 71 27.36 -9.56 -13.15
C ALA A 71 28.15 -10.87 -13.13
#